data_AF-A0A1I2AY17-F1
#
_entry.id   AF-A0A1I2AY17-F1
#
_cell.length_a   1.000
_cell.length_b   1.000
_cell.length_c   1.000
_cell.angle_alpha   90.00
_cell.angle_beta   90.00
_cell.angle_gamma   90.00
#
_symmetry.space_group_name_H-M   'P 1'
#
loop_
_entity.id
_entity.type
_entity.pdbx_description
1 polymer ?
#
loop_
_entity_poly.entity_id
_entity_poly.type
_entity_poly.pdbx_seq_one_letter_code
_entity_poly.pdbx_strand_id
1 'polypeptide(L)'
;MVDCRIAGLLALVAGASACFVPNPLFLAGDSDDATSGASLDPATTGDHGTSTSPPASSGPIDTGGSPGTTDDGPVCGNGEQELGEQCDDGNQIAGDDCEANCRRLFRPWDKPVDGSEGATAFAVGDLDGDGDDDLALGFGTCSMGPACVRVWHNQGDAEFVEGTPLPIAEAPARLFVADWDHDQIPDLLAAHAGGFVSLALLGSLEPPLEIPQLGDLAAAIVAPIDGDDLPDLVIPDEANQRIYYLLANGFGFTQPNTVNPGYPPRHVAAADVDADDEVDLLYSINLGPTTGFSVKLGFEGADLGPFTSNASHAGAIALGEFGAPPWPNVVYSDPIGNTLQVFDNKGGGQFEKSSDTIDAEPGMLRLLGARINTDDVDNIVALAPAALQIFTYSDGKIVSGPSRNFAGTGIDVQVGQLGGDGRVDLAVLTTAGVYTLINQAGE
;
A
#
# COMPACT_ATOMS: atom_id res chain seq x y z
N MET A 1 32.15 -0.37 -12.51
CA MET A 1 31.74 -0.86 -13.85
C MET A 1 31.77 -2.38 -13.89
N VAL A 2 30.87 -2.98 -13.12
CA VAL A 2 30.06 -4.10 -13.60
C VAL A 2 28.68 -3.47 -13.74
N ASP A 3 28.02 -3.63 -14.88
CA ASP A 3 26.71 -2.99 -15.10
C ASP A 3 25.62 -3.83 -14.41
N CYS A 4 24.93 -3.26 -13.42
CA CYS A 4 23.68 -3.85 -12.97
C CYS A 4 22.60 -3.56 -14.02
N ARG A 5 22.42 -4.50 -14.95
CA ARG A 5 21.35 -4.52 -15.95
C ARG A 5 20.52 -5.79 -15.76
N ILE A 6 19.66 -5.78 -14.76
CA ILE A 6 18.50 -6.67 -14.69
C ILE A 6 17.27 -5.78 -14.78
N ALA A 7 16.39 -6.11 -15.71
CA ALA A 7 15.09 -5.46 -15.89
C ALA A 7 14.06 -6.57 -16.09
N GLY A 8 13.12 -6.66 -15.17
CA GLY A 8 12.11 -7.71 -15.09
C GLY A 8 11.81 -8.03 -13.63
N LEU A 9 10.52 -7.96 -13.27
CA LEU A 9 9.91 -8.29 -11.97
C LEU A 9 10.64 -7.69 -10.74
N LEU A 10 10.14 -6.52 -10.31
CA LEU A 10 10.21 -6.13 -8.91
C LEU A 10 8.86 -6.54 -8.29
N ALA A 11 8.77 -7.75 -7.74
CA ALA A 11 7.56 -8.22 -7.08
C ALA A 11 7.31 -7.40 -5.80
N LEU A 12 6.08 -6.95 -5.59
CA LEU A 12 5.77 -6.01 -4.52
C LEU A 12 5.68 -6.76 -3.18
N VAL A 13 6.64 -6.57 -2.28
CA VAL A 13 6.56 -7.10 -0.90
C VAL A 13 5.55 -6.26 -0.12
N ALA A 14 4.27 -6.56 -0.33
CA ALA A 14 3.11 -5.92 0.29
C ALA A 14 2.95 -6.37 1.76
N GLY A 15 4.01 -6.16 2.55
CA GLY A 15 4.14 -6.51 3.97
C GLY A 15 4.38 -5.33 4.91
N ALA A 16 4.17 -4.09 4.43
CA ALA A 16 4.41 -2.85 5.18
C ALA A 16 5.85 -2.71 5.74
N SER A 17 6.85 -3.05 4.94
CA SER A 17 8.26 -2.68 5.13
C SER A 17 8.91 -2.50 3.76
N ALA A 18 9.41 -1.30 3.48
CA ALA A 18 9.75 -0.88 2.13
C ALA A 18 11.19 -1.26 1.77
N CYS A 19 11.34 -2.24 0.88
CA CYS A 19 12.62 -2.53 0.25
C CYS A 19 12.90 -1.46 -0.82
N PHE A 20 13.77 -0.49 -0.49
CA PHE A 20 14.18 0.57 -1.41
C PHE A 20 15.47 0.21 -2.16
N VAL A 21 15.57 0.63 -3.43
CA VAL A 21 16.77 0.48 -4.25
C VAL A 21 17.27 1.88 -4.67
N PRO A 22 18.44 2.34 -4.20
CA PRO A 22 18.94 3.68 -4.53
C PRO A 22 19.44 3.76 -5.98
N ASN A 23 19.01 4.80 -6.72
CA ASN A 23 19.46 5.08 -8.08
C ASN A 23 20.70 6.02 -8.06
N PRO A 24 21.75 5.80 -8.87
CA PRO A 24 23.07 6.37 -8.60
C PRO A 24 23.26 7.84 -9.03
N LEU A 25 24.21 8.50 -8.37
CA LEU A 25 24.52 9.93 -8.54
C LEU A 25 24.81 10.35 -10.00
N PHE A 26 24.18 11.44 -10.45
CA PHE A 26 24.62 12.18 -11.63
C PHE A 26 25.94 12.92 -11.36
N LEU A 27 26.99 12.57 -12.09
CA LEU A 27 28.21 13.37 -12.19
C LEU A 27 27.98 14.60 -13.09
N ALA A 28 28.40 15.78 -12.63
CA ALA A 28 28.33 17.01 -13.39
C ALA A 28 29.57 17.24 -14.27
N GLY A 29 29.36 17.76 -15.48
CA GLY A 29 30.40 18.12 -16.46
C GLY A 29 30.12 17.48 -17.84
N ASP A 30 30.27 18.18 -18.97
CA ASP A 30 30.60 19.60 -19.18
C ASP A 30 29.89 20.12 -20.45
N SER A 31 29.80 21.44 -20.60
CA SER A 31 29.19 22.10 -21.76
C SER A 31 30.10 22.14 -22.99
N ASP A 32 29.53 21.98 -24.20
CA ASP A 32 30.06 22.61 -25.40
C ASP A 32 28.96 22.86 -26.47
N ASP A 33 29.10 23.92 -27.27
CA ASP A 33 28.06 24.46 -28.17
C ASP A 33 28.36 24.20 -29.66
N ALA A 34 27.34 23.83 -30.44
CA ALA A 34 27.45 23.56 -31.88
C ALA A 34 26.15 23.84 -32.67
N THR A 35 25.83 25.12 -32.90
CA THR A 35 24.67 25.55 -33.69
C THR A 35 24.61 25.03 -35.15
N SER A 36 23.43 24.57 -35.60
CA SER A 36 22.79 24.81 -36.93
C SER A 36 21.61 23.84 -37.18
N GLY A 37 20.57 24.17 -37.96
CA GLY A 37 20.27 25.46 -38.59
C GLY A 37 19.66 25.35 -40.01
N ALA A 38 18.42 24.85 -40.15
CA ALA A 38 17.69 24.91 -41.41
C ALA A 38 16.16 24.95 -41.21
N SER A 39 15.49 25.92 -41.83
CA SER A 39 14.03 26.01 -41.97
C SER A 39 13.68 26.04 -43.46
N LEU A 40 12.66 25.29 -43.87
CA LEU A 40 12.00 25.45 -45.18
C LEU A 40 10.51 25.11 -45.11
N ASP A 41 9.71 26.16 -45.10
CA ASP A 41 8.34 26.27 -45.63
C ASP A 41 8.37 27.52 -46.57
N PRO A 42 7.39 27.86 -47.45
CA PRO A 42 5.97 27.50 -47.40
C PRO A 42 5.31 27.17 -48.77
N ALA A 43 3.97 27.00 -48.82
CA ALA A 43 3.05 27.99 -49.44
C ALA A 43 1.64 27.47 -49.85
N THR A 44 0.58 28.01 -49.23
CA THR A 44 -0.73 28.46 -49.83
C THR A 44 -1.61 27.45 -50.64
N THR A 45 -2.95 27.47 -50.71
CA THR A 45 -4.11 28.33 -50.32
C THR A 45 -5.27 27.41 -49.83
N GLY A 46 -6.35 27.79 -49.14
CA GLY A 46 -6.93 29.09 -48.75
C GLY A 46 -8.35 29.29 -49.31
N ASP A 47 -9.38 29.40 -48.46
CA ASP A 47 -10.56 30.35 -48.47
C ASP A 47 -11.73 29.87 -47.55
N HIS A 48 -12.68 30.75 -47.23
CA HIS A 48 -13.87 30.56 -46.36
C HIS A 48 -15.15 30.16 -47.15
N GLY A 49 -16.24 29.75 -46.49
CA GLY A 49 -17.56 29.69 -47.15
C GLY A 49 -18.76 29.01 -46.44
N THR A 50 -19.38 29.73 -45.50
CA THR A 50 -20.70 29.52 -44.87
C THR A 50 -21.83 28.75 -45.63
N SER A 51 -22.53 27.88 -44.88
CA SER A 51 -24.01 27.69 -44.79
C SER A 51 -24.96 28.06 -45.96
N THR A 52 -25.84 27.14 -46.36
CA THR A 52 -27.32 27.35 -46.43
C THR A 52 -28.11 26.07 -46.74
N SER A 53 -29.36 25.97 -46.27
CA SER A 53 -30.33 24.89 -46.58
C SER A 53 -31.10 25.15 -47.89
N PRO A 54 -31.67 24.10 -48.53
CA PRO A 54 -33.12 24.09 -48.79
C PRO A 54 -33.74 22.65 -48.82
N PRO A 55 -35.01 22.43 -49.19
CA PRO A 55 -36.21 22.85 -48.46
C PRO A 55 -37.20 21.67 -48.20
N ALA A 56 -38.20 21.88 -47.36
CA ALA A 56 -39.29 20.91 -47.16
C ALA A 56 -40.31 20.89 -48.31
N SER A 57 -40.97 19.74 -48.53
CA SER A 57 -42.19 19.63 -49.34
C SER A 57 -43.19 18.66 -48.70
N SER A 58 -44.48 18.95 -48.84
CA SER A 58 -45.56 18.36 -48.05
C SER A 58 -46.39 17.34 -48.84
N GLY A 59 -46.74 16.20 -48.24
CA GLY A 59 -47.76 15.28 -48.76
C GLY A 59 -48.02 14.09 -47.83
N PRO A 60 -49.24 13.94 -47.26
CA PRO A 60 -49.59 12.81 -46.40
C PRO A 60 -50.31 11.69 -47.16
N ILE A 61 -50.27 10.46 -46.61
CA ILE A 61 -51.41 9.53 -46.46
C ILE A 61 -50.97 8.32 -45.61
N ASP A 62 -51.84 7.90 -44.70
CA ASP A 62 -51.71 6.71 -43.83
C ASP A 62 -52.10 5.43 -44.58
N THR A 63 -51.34 4.35 -44.38
CA THR A 63 -51.92 2.99 -44.28
C THR A 63 -51.09 2.07 -43.38
N GLY A 64 -51.59 1.83 -42.16
CA GLY A 64 -51.56 0.51 -41.52
C GLY A 64 -50.24 0.06 -40.88
N GLY A 65 -50.03 0.45 -39.62
CA GLY A 65 -48.95 -0.08 -38.80
C GLY A 65 -49.17 -1.54 -38.36
N SER A 66 -48.09 -2.32 -38.35
CA SER A 66 -47.90 -3.43 -37.42
C SER A 66 -46.83 -2.98 -36.42
N PRO A 67 -46.99 -3.20 -35.11
CA PRO A 67 -45.96 -2.81 -34.14
C PRO A 67 -44.77 -3.77 -34.25
N GLY A 68 -43.83 -3.45 -35.14
CA GLY A 68 -42.45 -3.84 -34.93
C GLY A 68 -41.95 -3.08 -33.71
N THR A 69 -41.45 -3.79 -32.71
CA THR A 69 -40.66 -3.19 -31.63
C THR A 69 -39.49 -2.46 -32.27
N THR A 70 -39.35 -1.16 -32.03
CA THR A 70 -38.07 -0.51 -32.30
C THR A 70 -37.09 -1.06 -31.28
N ASP A 71 -36.10 -1.78 -31.78
CA ASP A 71 -34.94 -2.27 -31.03
C ASP A 71 -33.98 -1.08 -30.88
N ASP A 72 -34.48 -0.02 -30.24
CA ASP A 72 -33.67 1.07 -29.73
C ASP A 72 -32.90 0.46 -28.54
N GLY A 73 -31.59 0.26 -28.72
CA GLY A 73 -30.73 -0.37 -27.70
C GLY A 73 -30.62 0.48 -26.42
N PRO A 74 -30.05 -0.10 -25.34
CA PRO A 74 -30.16 0.44 -23.98
C PRO A 74 -29.94 1.95 -23.86
N VAL A 75 -30.90 2.66 -23.26
CA VAL A 75 -31.00 4.13 -23.28
C VAL A 75 -30.73 4.69 -21.89
N CYS A 76 -29.45 4.80 -21.56
CA CYS A 76 -29.00 5.27 -20.26
C CYS A 76 -29.65 6.58 -19.79
N GLY A 77 -30.11 6.58 -18.54
CA GLY A 77 -30.74 7.71 -17.87
C GLY A 77 -32.25 7.81 -18.09
N ASN A 78 -32.94 6.69 -18.32
CA ASN A 78 -34.38 6.65 -18.59
C ASN A 78 -35.24 6.23 -17.37
N GLY A 79 -34.64 5.55 -16.40
CA GLY A 79 -35.27 5.06 -15.16
C GLY A 79 -35.53 3.56 -15.11
N GLU A 80 -35.25 2.80 -16.17
CA GLU A 80 -35.40 1.35 -16.24
C GLU A 80 -34.06 0.70 -16.65
N GLN A 81 -33.40 -0.04 -15.74
CA GLN A 81 -32.11 -0.70 -16.04
C GLN A 81 -32.28 -1.81 -17.10
N GLU A 82 -31.68 -1.62 -18.27
CA GLU A 82 -31.86 -2.45 -19.46
C GLU A 82 -30.72 -3.49 -19.66
N LEU A 83 -30.93 -4.43 -20.59
CA LEU A 83 -29.99 -5.53 -20.83
C LEU A 83 -28.72 -5.04 -21.55
N GLY A 84 -27.73 -4.63 -20.77
CA GLY A 84 -26.46 -4.06 -21.21
C GLY A 84 -25.91 -3.03 -20.21
N GLU A 85 -26.73 -2.60 -19.26
CA GLU A 85 -26.43 -1.53 -18.30
C GLU A 85 -26.09 -2.09 -16.91
N GLN A 86 -25.12 -1.47 -16.23
CA GLN A 86 -24.76 -1.80 -14.84
C GLN A 86 -25.61 -1.02 -13.81
N CYS A 87 -26.22 0.08 -14.26
CA CYS A 87 -27.12 0.96 -13.52
C CYS A 87 -27.99 1.75 -14.50
N ASP A 88 -29.10 2.28 -14.02
CA ASP A 88 -29.78 3.47 -14.54
C ASP A 88 -30.41 4.17 -13.32
N ASP A 89 -30.29 5.50 -13.23
CA ASP A 89 -30.83 6.30 -12.12
C ASP A 89 -31.94 7.30 -12.54
N GLY A 90 -32.33 7.28 -13.82
CA GLY A 90 -33.27 8.22 -14.43
C GLY A 90 -32.64 9.51 -14.95
N ASN A 91 -31.31 9.60 -15.07
CA ASN A 91 -30.61 10.80 -15.49
C ASN A 91 -29.25 10.53 -16.20
N GLN A 92 -28.62 11.58 -16.74
CA GLN A 92 -27.34 11.51 -17.51
C GLN A 92 -26.29 12.49 -16.96
N ILE A 93 -26.30 12.75 -15.66
CA ILE A 93 -25.17 13.38 -14.97
C ILE A 93 -24.06 12.32 -14.83
N ALA A 94 -22.86 12.78 -14.52
CA ALA A 94 -21.70 11.97 -14.20
C ALA A 94 -21.33 12.28 -12.75
N GLY A 95 -21.10 11.26 -11.93
CA GLY A 95 -20.75 11.38 -10.52
C GLY A 95 -21.81 10.99 -9.47
N ASP A 96 -23.04 10.65 -9.85
CA ASP A 96 -24.17 10.37 -8.96
C ASP A 96 -24.65 8.90 -9.00
N ASP A 97 -23.73 7.98 -8.71
CA ASP A 97 -23.88 6.51 -8.63
C ASP A 97 -24.06 5.78 -9.98
N CYS A 98 -24.55 6.46 -11.02
CA CYS A 98 -24.44 6.01 -12.42
C CYS A 98 -23.69 7.04 -13.27
N GLU A 99 -23.04 6.59 -14.35
CA GLU A 99 -22.49 7.47 -15.38
C GLU A 99 -23.44 7.61 -16.56
N ALA A 100 -23.28 8.69 -17.32
CA ALA A 100 -23.91 8.92 -18.62
C ALA A 100 -23.58 7.86 -19.72
N ASN A 101 -22.88 6.78 -19.38
CA ASN A 101 -22.63 5.60 -20.22
C ASN A 101 -23.20 4.28 -19.63
N CYS A 102 -23.98 4.38 -18.54
CA CYS A 102 -24.60 3.32 -17.75
C CYS A 102 -23.67 2.22 -17.26
N ARG A 103 -22.45 2.64 -16.93
CA ARG A 103 -21.58 2.00 -15.95
C ARG A 103 -21.72 2.72 -14.62
N ARG A 104 -21.49 2.01 -13.51
CA ARG A 104 -21.33 2.69 -12.22
C ARG A 104 -19.96 3.35 -12.19
N LEU A 105 -19.82 4.48 -11.49
CA LEU A 105 -18.51 4.80 -10.95
C LEU A 105 -18.21 3.78 -9.87
N PHE A 106 -17.26 2.89 -10.13
CA PHE A 106 -16.69 2.09 -9.07
C PHE A 106 -15.88 3.02 -8.16
N ARG A 107 -16.49 3.38 -7.02
CA ARG A 107 -15.86 4.12 -5.92
C ARG A 107 -15.61 3.15 -4.77
N PRO A 108 -14.51 2.38 -4.78
CA PRO A 108 -14.21 1.38 -3.75
C PRO A 108 -14.04 1.95 -2.32
N TRP A 109 -14.00 3.27 -2.17
CA TRP A 109 -14.01 3.92 -0.85
C TRP A 109 -15.43 4.11 -0.26
N ASP A 110 -16.49 4.09 -1.07
CA ASP A 110 -17.84 4.42 -0.60
C ASP A 110 -18.51 3.26 0.17
N LYS A 111 -18.03 2.02 -0.02
CA LYS A 111 -18.41 0.81 0.74
C LYS A 111 -17.19 -0.10 0.93
N PRO A 112 -17.17 -0.99 1.94
CA PRO A 112 -16.13 -2.02 2.02
C PRO A 112 -16.30 -3.09 0.93
N VAL A 113 -15.25 -3.88 0.69
CA VAL A 113 -15.26 -5.09 -0.15
C VAL A 113 -16.26 -6.09 0.42
N ASP A 114 -17.15 -6.63 -0.42
CA ASP A 114 -18.24 -7.51 0.02
C ASP A 114 -17.68 -8.82 0.61
N GLY A 115 -18.12 -9.17 1.82
CA GLY A 115 -17.66 -10.37 2.53
C GLY A 115 -16.42 -10.17 3.40
N SER A 116 -15.80 -8.98 3.36
CA SER A 116 -14.67 -8.61 4.23
C SER A 116 -15.09 -8.28 5.67
N GLU A 117 -16.39 -8.15 5.96
CA GLU A 117 -16.89 -7.73 7.27
C GLU A 117 -16.52 -8.73 8.38
N GLY A 118 -15.85 -8.24 9.42
CA GLY A 118 -15.36 -9.08 10.53
C GLY A 118 -14.01 -9.76 10.28
N ALA A 119 -13.30 -9.39 9.20
CA ALA A 119 -11.86 -9.63 9.12
C ALA A 119 -11.13 -8.93 10.29
N THR A 120 -10.08 -9.59 10.79
CA THR A 120 -9.28 -9.15 11.97
C THR A 120 -7.81 -8.97 11.64
N ALA A 121 -7.34 -9.53 10.52
CA ALA A 121 -6.04 -9.28 9.92
C ALA A 121 -6.22 -9.31 8.39
N PHE A 122 -5.33 -8.63 7.66
CA PHE A 122 -5.29 -8.69 6.20
C PHE A 122 -3.86 -8.59 5.68
N ALA A 123 -3.65 -8.99 4.43
CA ALA A 123 -2.50 -8.63 3.63
C ALA A 123 -2.92 -8.35 2.17
N VAL A 124 -2.14 -7.53 1.49
CA VAL A 124 -2.25 -7.21 0.05
C VAL A 124 -1.18 -8.00 -0.71
N GLY A 125 -1.33 -8.21 -2.02
CA GLY A 125 -0.30 -8.73 -2.91
C GLY A 125 -0.84 -9.67 -3.99
N ASP A 126 -0.21 -9.73 -5.16
CA ASP A 126 -0.53 -10.71 -6.23
C ASP A 126 -0.40 -12.16 -5.72
N LEU A 127 -1.53 -12.83 -5.47
CA LEU A 127 -1.60 -14.15 -4.80
C LEU A 127 -1.97 -15.32 -5.74
N ASP A 128 -2.22 -15.04 -7.02
CA ASP A 128 -2.41 -16.10 -8.03
C ASP A 128 -1.54 -15.95 -9.31
N GLY A 129 -0.79 -14.84 -9.43
CA GLY A 129 0.26 -14.62 -10.43
C GLY A 129 -0.23 -13.95 -11.71
N ASP A 130 -1.33 -13.21 -11.68
CA ASP A 130 -1.88 -12.51 -12.85
C ASP A 130 -1.34 -11.09 -13.06
N GLY A 131 -0.79 -10.47 -12.00
CA GLY A 131 -0.13 -9.17 -12.02
C GLY A 131 -0.89 -8.02 -11.36
N ASP A 132 -2.06 -8.27 -10.76
CA ASP A 132 -2.81 -7.32 -9.93
C ASP A 132 -2.91 -7.79 -8.46
N ASP A 133 -2.83 -6.87 -7.49
CA ASP A 133 -2.73 -7.26 -6.08
C ASP A 133 -4.08 -7.72 -5.49
N ASP A 134 -4.07 -8.90 -4.88
CA ASP A 134 -5.19 -9.55 -4.18
C ASP A 134 -5.31 -9.08 -2.71
N LEU A 135 -6.38 -9.55 -2.03
CA LEU A 135 -6.60 -9.37 -0.60
C LEU A 135 -6.69 -10.70 0.16
N ALA A 136 -5.64 -11.07 0.90
CA ALA A 136 -5.72 -12.16 1.87
C ALA A 136 -6.35 -11.66 3.18
N LEU A 137 -7.53 -12.18 3.56
CA LEU A 137 -8.26 -11.77 4.77
C LEU A 137 -8.32 -12.90 5.81
N GLY A 138 -7.94 -12.57 7.05
CA GLY A 138 -8.00 -13.46 8.21
C GLY A 138 -9.13 -13.10 9.16
N PHE A 139 -9.88 -14.11 9.64
CA PHE A 139 -11.12 -13.91 10.41
C PHE A 139 -11.05 -14.52 11.81
N GLY A 140 -11.47 -13.74 12.82
CA GLY A 140 -11.54 -14.17 14.22
C GLY A 140 -12.56 -15.29 14.52
N THR A 141 -13.44 -15.63 13.56
CA THR A 141 -14.34 -16.79 13.67
C THR A 141 -14.43 -17.57 12.36
N CYS A 142 -13.89 -18.78 12.37
CA CYS A 142 -13.77 -19.66 11.22
C CYS A 142 -15.12 -20.36 10.96
N SER A 143 -16.05 -19.60 10.35
CA SER A 143 -17.46 -19.97 10.20
C SER A 143 -17.76 -20.76 8.92
N MET A 144 -16.85 -20.74 7.94
CA MET A 144 -16.94 -21.43 6.66
C MET A 144 -16.01 -22.65 6.60
N GLY A 145 -16.16 -23.56 7.57
CA GLY A 145 -15.35 -24.79 7.65
C GLY A 145 -14.10 -24.63 8.51
N PRO A 146 -13.02 -25.42 8.28
CA PRO A 146 -11.82 -25.41 9.10
C PRO A 146 -10.85 -24.27 8.78
N ALA A 147 -11.18 -23.40 7.82
CA ALA A 147 -10.32 -22.32 7.34
C ALA A 147 -10.67 -20.99 8.01
N CYS A 148 -9.65 -20.31 8.55
CA CYS A 148 -9.75 -19.00 9.18
C CYS A 148 -9.20 -17.87 8.28
N VAL A 149 -8.64 -18.23 7.11
CA VAL A 149 -8.03 -17.32 6.14
C VAL A 149 -8.57 -17.63 4.74
N ARG A 150 -8.84 -16.58 3.96
CA ARG A 150 -9.44 -16.62 2.63
C ARG A 150 -8.82 -15.53 1.75
N VAL A 151 -8.64 -15.80 0.46
CA VAL A 151 -8.17 -14.80 -0.52
C VAL A 151 -9.38 -14.23 -1.27
N TRP A 152 -9.34 -12.93 -1.56
CA TRP A 152 -10.23 -12.25 -2.50
C TRP A 152 -9.39 -11.88 -3.72
N HIS A 153 -9.72 -12.49 -4.84
CA HIS A 153 -9.01 -12.28 -6.10
C HIS A 153 -9.47 -10.99 -6.75
N ASN A 154 -8.54 -10.10 -7.07
CA ASN A 154 -8.76 -8.88 -7.84
C ASN A 154 -9.15 -9.23 -9.28
N GLN A 155 -9.80 -8.32 -10.00
CA GLN A 155 -10.14 -8.46 -11.42
C GLN A 155 -9.52 -7.35 -12.29
N GLY A 156 -8.52 -6.64 -11.74
CA GLY A 156 -7.74 -5.59 -12.39
C GLY A 156 -8.34 -4.17 -12.31
N ASP A 157 -9.44 -3.99 -11.55
CA ASP A 157 -10.08 -2.70 -11.30
C ASP A 157 -10.58 -2.53 -9.85
N ALA A 158 -10.09 -3.39 -8.94
CA ALA A 158 -10.53 -3.56 -7.57
C ALA A 158 -11.99 -4.03 -7.37
N GLU A 159 -12.66 -4.58 -8.39
CA GLU A 159 -13.71 -5.58 -8.16
C GLU A 159 -13.05 -6.89 -7.67
N PHE A 160 -13.51 -7.42 -6.52
CA PHE A 160 -12.91 -8.59 -5.87
C PHE A 160 -13.86 -9.78 -5.76
N VAL A 161 -13.35 -10.99 -6.00
CA VAL A 161 -14.11 -12.26 -5.94
C VAL A 161 -13.57 -13.15 -4.83
N GLU A 162 -14.44 -13.62 -3.91
CA GLU A 162 -14.03 -14.55 -2.85
C GLU A 162 -13.52 -15.89 -3.44
N GLY A 163 -12.24 -16.18 -3.21
CA GLY A 163 -11.53 -17.36 -3.67
C GLY A 163 -11.69 -18.58 -2.77
N THR A 164 -10.76 -19.53 -2.88
CA THR A 164 -10.81 -20.76 -2.07
C THR A 164 -10.22 -20.51 -0.67
N PRO A 165 -10.88 -20.95 0.43
CA PRO A 165 -10.33 -20.83 1.77
C PRO A 165 -9.04 -21.64 1.96
N LEU A 166 -8.00 -21.00 2.52
CA LEU A 166 -6.71 -21.62 2.78
C LEU A 166 -6.76 -22.54 4.02
N PRO A 167 -5.97 -23.63 4.09
CA PRO A 167 -6.04 -24.64 5.16
C PRO A 167 -5.48 -24.19 6.53
N ILE A 168 -5.51 -22.89 6.83
CA ILE A 168 -5.00 -22.26 8.04
C ILE A 168 -6.10 -22.27 9.11
N ALA A 169 -5.90 -23.07 10.17
CA ALA A 169 -6.97 -23.50 11.08
C ALA A 169 -7.12 -22.71 12.40
N GLU A 170 -6.27 -21.70 12.63
CA GLU A 170 -6.45 -20.72 13.71
C GLU A 170 -6.50 -19.29 13.15
N ALA A 171 -7.17 -18.39 13.88
CA ALA A 171 -7.28 -16.98 13.47
C ALA A 171 -5.90 -16.29 13.51
N PRO A 172 -5.48 -15.59 12.44
CA PRO A 172 -4.28 -14.77 12.48
C PRO A 172 -4.51 -13.45 13.24
N ALA A 173 -3.47 -12.99 13.92
CA ALA A 173 -3.30 -11.63 14.40
C ALA A 173 -2.64 -10.72 13.34
N ARG A 174 -1.80 -11.29 12.46
CA ARG A 174 -1.24 -10.62 11.28
C ARG A 174 -1.09 -11.60 10.11
N LEU A 175 -1.11 -11.10 8.89
CA LEU A 175 -0.78 -11.81 7.66
C LEU A 175 0.37 -11.06 6.96
N PHE A 176 1.21 -11.78 6.22
CA PHE A 176 2.27 -11.21 5.38
C PHE A 176 2.31 -11.94 4.04
N VAL A 177 2.54 -11.20 2.97
CA VAL A 177 2.74 -11.73 1.60
C VAL A 177 4.16 -11.42 1.15
N ALA A 178 4.85 -12.44 0.66
CA ALA A 178 6.19 -12.38 0.06
C ALA A 178 6.47 -13.72 -0.66
N ASP A 179 7.47 -13.77 -1.53
CA ASP A 179 7.98 -15.03 -2.11
C ASP A 179 8.94 -15.69 -1.10
N TRP A 180 8.54 -16.78 -0.43
CA TRP A 180 9.33 -17.44 0.62
C TRP A 180 10.10 -18.68 0.14
N ASP A 181 9.82 -19.20 -1.06
CA ASP A 181 10.51 -20.37 -1.65
C ASP A 181 11.34 -20.09 -2.92
N HIS A 182 11.26 -18.85 -3.44
CA HIS A 182 11.92 -18.33 -4.64
C HIS A 182 11.42 -18.92 -5.97
N ASP A 183 10.15 -19.32 -6.07
CA ASP A 183 9.52 -19.70 -7.35
C ASP A 183 8.93 -18.51 -8.16
N GLN A 184 8.89 -17.30 -7.58
CA GLN A 184 8.24 -16.06 -8.07
C GLN A 184 6.71 -15.98 -7.90
N ILE A 185 6.08 -16.84 -7.11
CA ILE A 185 4.68 -16.70 -6.67
C ILE A 185 4.68 -16.26 -5.19
N PRO A 186 4.04 -15.14 -4.81
CA PRO A 186 3.96 -14.73 -3.41
C PRO A 186 3.13 -15.70 -2.55
N ASP A 187 3.73 -16.19 -1.46
CA ASP A 187 3.06 -17.04 -0.46
C ASP A 187 2.45 -16.23 0.69
N LEU A 188 1.68 -16.92 1.53
CA LEU A 188 1.06 -16.32 2.71
C LEU A 188 1.62 -16.87 4.03
N LEU A 189 2.24 -15.99 4.83
CA LEU A 189 2.59 -16.26 6.22
C LEU A 189 1.49 -15.76 7.17
N ALA A 190 0.83 -16.68 7.88
CA ALA A 190 -0.15 -16.33 8.91
C ALA A 190 0.46 -16.34 10.31
N ALA A 191 0.34 -15.24 11.04
CA ALA A 191 0.93 -15.06 12.35
C ALA A 191 -0.16 -14.99 13.43
N HIS A 192 -0.17 -15.93 14.38
CA HIS A 192 -1.31 -16.20 15.26
C HIS A 192 -1.19 -15.57 16.64
N ALA A 193 -2.33 -15.18 17.23
CA ALA A 193 -2.40 -14.70 18.62
C ALA A 193 -1.98 -15.77 19.67
N GLY A 194 -1.91 -17.04 19.27
CA GLY A 194 -1.29 -18.12 20.03
C GLY A 194 0.25 -18.08 20.07
N GLY A 195 0.88 -17.08 19.44
CA GLY A 195 2.32 -16.82 19.45
C GLY A 195 3.12 -17.54 18.36
N PHE A 196 2.52 -18.45 17.61
CA PHE A 196 3.16 -19.23 16.54
C PHE A 196 2.80 -18.66 15.15
N VAL A 197 3.55 -19.05 14.11
CA VAL A 197 3.21 -18.73 12.71
C VAL A 197 3.00 -19.99 11.87
N SER A 198 2.22 -19.87 10.81
CA SER A 198 1.92 -20.91 9.81
C SER A 198 2.27 -20.37 8.41
N LEU A 199 3.27 -20.93 7.74
CA LEU A 199 3.58 -20.60 6.34
C LEU A 199 2.77 -21.49 5.40
N ALA A 200 2.07 -20.92 4.42
CA ALA A 200 1.31 -21.65 3.41
C ALA A 200 1.79 -21.26 2.01
N LEU A 201 2.55 -22.15 1.37
CA LEU A 201 3.11 -21.93 0.04
C LEU A 201 2.00 -21.94 -1.02
N LEU A 202 2.04 -20.94 -1.92
CA LEU A 202 1.06 -20.77 -3.00
C LEU A 202 1.67 -21.20 -4.34
N GLY A 203 0.86 -21.31 -5.39
CA GLY A 203 1.23 -22.04 -6.61
C GLY A 203 1.27 -23.57 -6.47
N SER A 204 1.81 -24.10 -5.36
CA SER A 204 1.82 -25.52 -4.99
C SER A 204 1.42 -25.74 -3.52
N LEU A 205 0.10 -25.86 -3.27
CA LEU A 205 -0.52 -26.00 -1.93
C LEU A 205 -0.03 -27.23 -1.12
N GLU A 206 1.14 -27.11 -0.52
CA GLU A 206 1.72 -28.02 0.48
C GLU A 206 1.06 -27.80 1.87
N PRO A 207 1.09 -28.79 2.79
CA PRO A 207 0.58 -28.60 4.15
C PRO A 207 1.44 -27.58 4.92
N PRO A 208 0.83 -26.64 5.67
CA PRO A 208 1.55 -25.48 6.21
C PRO A 208 2.60 -25.85 7.25
N LEU A 209 3.69 -25.09 7.28
CA LEU A 209 4.75 -25.23 8.28
C LEU A 209 4.42 -24.43 9.54
N GLU A 210 4.21 -25.13 10.67
CA GLU A 210 4.12 -24.53 12.01
C GLU A 210 5.51 -24.16 12.55
N ILE A 211 5.63 -22.95 13.12
CA ILE A 211 6.88 -22.41 13.67
C ILE A 211 6.66 -21.97 15.12
N PRO A 212 7.55 -22.33 16.07
CA PRO A 212 7.29 -22.22 17.51
C PRO A 212 7.11 -20.79 18.05
N GLN A 213 6.56 -20.68 19.27
CA GLN A 213 5.99 -19.45 19.82
C GLN A 213 7.00 -18.35 20.17
N LEU A 214 6.78 -17.12 19.68
CA LEU A 214 7.71 -15.97 19.81
C LEU A 214 6.99 -14.61 19.91
N GLY A 215 7.48 -13.74 20.80
CA GLY A 215 7.26 -12.28 20.82
C GLY A 215 5.81 -11.78 20.74
N ASP A 216 5.64 -10.58 20.19
CA ASP A 216 4.35 -10.03 19.74
C ASP A 216 4.28 -10.03 18.21
N LEU A 217 3.63 -11.06 17.68
CA LEU A 217 3.40 -11.24 16.25
C LEU A 217 2.48 -10.18 15.61
N ALA A 218 1.69 -9.43 16.39
CA ALA A 218 0.89 -8.32 15.84
C ALA A 218 1.75 -7.09 15.50
N ALA A 219 3.00 -7.04 15.97
CA ALA A 219 3.98 -5.99 15.69
C ALA A 219 5.22 -6.51 14.93
N ALA A 220 5.18 -7.74 14.41
CA ALA A 220 6.23 -8.29 13.55
C ALA A 220 6.23 -7.68 12.14
N ILE A 221 7.39 -7.73 11.49
CA ILE A 221 7.64 -7.29 10.10
C ILE A 221 8.41 -8.35 9.31
N VAL A 222 8.44 -8.16 7.99
CA VAL A 222 9.17 -9.00 7.04
C VAL A 222 10.14 -8.13 6.24
N ALA A 223 11.42 -8.54 6.15
CA ALA A 223 12.47 -7.88 5.39
C ALA A 223 13.69 -8.82 5.25
N PRO A 224 14.53 -8.71 4.20
CA PRO A 224 15.79 -9.46 4.11
C PRO A 224 16.83 -8.86 5.05
N ILE A 225 17.02 -9.41 6.26
CA ILE A 225 17.86 -8.77 7.29
C ILE A 225 19.32 -9.22 7.28
N ASP A 226 19.64 -10.38 6.69
CA ASP A 226 21.03 -10.84 6.53
C ASP A 226 21.64 -10.52 5.15
N GLY A 227 20.85 -9.91 4.26
CA GLY A 227 21.28 -9.42 2.96
C GLY A 227 21.23 -10.45 1.82
N ASP A 228 20.53 -11.57 1.98
CA ASP A 228 20.10 -12.40 0.85
C ASP A 228 18.74 -11.94 0.26
N ASP A 229 18.26 -12.62 -0.79
CA ASP A 229 17.03 -12.24 -1.50
C ASP A 229 15.74 -12.81 -0.83
N LEU A 230 15.81 -13.51 0.30
CA LEU A 230 14.66 -14.09 0.99
C LEU A 230 14.01 -13.13 2.01
N PRO A 231 12.68 -13.22 2.22
CA PRO A 231 12.00 -12.56 3.32
C PRO A 231 12.36 -13.20 4.69
N ASP A 232 12.96 -12.45 5.61
CA ASP A 232 13.13 -12.89 7.01
C ASP A 232 12.02 -12.34 7.92
N LEU A 233 11.77 -13.01 9.06
CA LEU A 233 10.74 -12.60 10.03
C LEU A 233 11.37 -11.97 11.28
N VAL A 234 11.02 -10.71 11.57
CA VAL A 234 11.48 -9.95 12.74
C VAL A 234 10.32 -9.70 13.70
N ILE A 235 10.47 -10.08 14.98
CA ILE A 235 9.39 -10.06 15.99
C ILE A 235 9.86 -9.33 17.26
N PRO A 236 9.22 -8.20 17.66
CA PRO A 236 9.53 -7.53 18.91
C PRO A 236 9.00 -8.31 20.13
N ASP A 237 9.67 -8.17 21.26
CA ASP A 237 9.27 -8.72 22.57
C ASP A 237 9.51 -7.64 23.64
N GLU A 238 8.53 -6.74 23.77
CA GLU A 238 8.52 -5.64 24.75
C GLU A 238 8.70 -6.18 26.18
N ALA A 239 8.07 -7.32 26.49
CA ALA A 239 8.04 -7.91 27.82
C ALA A 239 9.40 -8.46 28.30
N ASN A 240 10.23 -8.99 27.40
CA ASN A 240 11.55 -9.52 27.73
C ASN A 240 12.72 -8.66 27.22
N GLN A 241 12.43 -7.50 26.62
CA GLN A 241 13.41 -6.57 26.04
C GLN A 241 14.27 -7.23 24.94
N ARG A 242 13.61 -7.82 23.93
CA ARG A 242 14.27 -8.53 22.83
C ARG A 242 13.64 -8.19 21.49
N ILE A 243 14.41 -8.43 20.44
CA ILE A 243 13.89 -8.63 19.08
C ILE A 243 14.29 -10.06 18.70
N TYR A 244 13.31 -10.92 18.44
CA TYR A 244 13.58 -12.21 17.78
C TYR A 244 13.73 -11.98 16.29
N TYR A 245 14.56 -12.81 15.66
CA TYR A 245 14.60 -12.93 14.23
C TYR A 245 14.71 -14.41 13.84
N LEU A 246 14.12 -14.74 12.71
CA LEU A 246 14.20 -16.05 12.08
C LEU A 246 14.58 -15.79 10.63
N LEU A 247 15.71 -16.36 10.21
CA LEU A 247 16.14 -16.23 8.82
C LEU A 247 15.42 -17.29 7.97
N ALA A 248 15.05 -16.96 6.74
CA ALA A 248 14.42 -17.91 5.83
C ALA A 248 15.42 -18.97 5.30
N ASN A 249 14.92 -19.96 4.57
CA ASN A 249 15.75 -20.96 3.86
C ASN A 249 15.02 -21.64 2.68
N GLY A 250 14.06 -20.95 2.07
CA GLY A 250 13.28 -21.47 0.94
C GLY A 250 12.18 -22.47 1.31
N PHE A 251 12.20 -23.11 2.48
CA PHE A 251 11.13 -24.05 2.89
C PHE A 251 10.74 -23.88 4.36
N GLY A 252 10.77 -22.63 4.82
CA GLY A 252 10.66 -22.26 6.23
C GLY A 252 11.89 -21.51 6.72
N PHE A 253 12.21 -21.66 8.00
CA PHE A 253 13.09 -20.74 8.74
C PHE A 253 14.14 -21.45 9.61
N THR A 254 15.17 -20.71 10.01
CA THR A 254 16.17 -21.13 11.00
C THR A 254 15.57 -21.28 12.40
N GLN A 255 16.37 -21.76 13.36
CA GLN A 255 15.99 -21.60 14.76
C GLN A 255 15.92 -20.10 15.12
N PRO A 256 14.99 -19.69 16.00
CA PRO A 256 14.85 -18.28 16.38
C PRO A 256 16.06 -17.79 17.18
N ASN A 257 16.65 -16.69 16.71
CA ASN A 257 17.75 -16.00 17.37
C ASN A 257 17.22 -14.70 18.03
N THR A 258 18.06 -14.00 18.80
CA THR A 258 17.66 -12.77 19.51
C THR A 258 18.72 -11.69 19.55
N VAL A 259 18.32 -10.45 19.29
CA VAL A 259 19.04 -9.23 19.70
C VAL A 259 18.45 -8.72 21.02
N ASN A 260 19.30 -8.16 21.89
CA ASN A 260 18.85 -7.44 23.09
C ASN A 260 19.14 -5.93 22.92
N PRO A 261 18.14 -5.11 22.56
CA PRO A 261 18.30 -3.67 22.39
C PRO A 261 18.43 -2.86 23.70
N GLY A 262 18.43 -3.50 24.88
CA GLY A 262 18.54 -2.84 26.19
C GLY A 262 17.29 -2.07 26.65
N TYR A 263 16.41 -1.72 25.71
CA TYR A 263 15.10 -1.08 25.92
C TYR A 263 13.96 -2.04 25.53
N PRO A 264 12.73 -1.84 26.00
CA PRO A 264 11.56 -2.59 25.52
C PRO A 264 11.23 -2.14 24.08
N PRO A 265 11.34 -3.01 23.05
CA PRO A 265 10.92 -2.67 21.68
C PRO A 265 9.43 -2.97 21.51
N ARG A 266 8.65 -2.00 21.02
CA ARG A 266 7.19 -2.17 20.85
C ARG A 266 6.75 -2.27 19.38
N HIS A 267 7.42 -1.54 18.50
CA HIS A 267 7.25 -1.62 17.05
C HIS A 267 8.65 -1.69 16.42
N VAL A 268 8.78 -2.42 15.32
CA VAL A 268 9.99 -2.52 14.50
C VAL A 268 9.71 -2.00 13.08
N ALA A 269 10.75 -1.53 12.41
CA ALA A 269 10.76 -1.21 10.98
C ALA A 269 12.16 -1.53 10.42
N ALA A 270 12.27 -1.79 9.12
CA ALA A 270 13.51 -2.13 8.45
C ALA A 270 13.68 -1.32 7.15
N ALA A 271 14.90 -0.83 6.90
CA ALA A 271 15.37 -0.20 5.66
C ALA A 271 16.89 0.06 5.79
N ASP A 272 17.62 0.22 4.69
CA ASP A 272 18.92 0.92 4.71
C ASP A 272 18.68 2.39 5.11
N VAL A 273 19.31 2.88 6.19
CA VAL A 273 19.30 4.30 6.58
C VAL A 273 20.70 4.93 6.67
N ASP A 274 21.70 4.27 6.13
CA ASP A 274 23.14 4.61 6.17
C ASP A 274 23.69 4.91 4.76
N ALA A 275 23.15 4.23 3.74
CA ALA A 275 23.55 4.07 2.36
C ALA A 275 24.80 3.18 2.15
N ASP A 276 24.82 2.00 2.79
CA ASP A 276 25.84 0.96 2.61
C ASP A 276 25.34 -0.35 1.95
N ASP A 277 24.07 -0.38 1.53
CA ASP A 277 23.34 -1.53 0.95
C ASP A 277 23.05 -2.70 1.96
N GLU A 278 23.28 -2.55 3.28
CA GLU A 278 22.76 -3.46 4.32
C GLU A 278 21.41 -2.98 4.91
N VAL A 279 20.59 -3.89 5.44
CA VAL A 279 19.27 -3.55 6.04
C VAL A 279 19.41 -3.24 7.54
N ASP A 280 19.11 -1.99 7.91
CA ASP A 280 19.11 -1.55 9.30
C ASP A 280 17.79 -1.88 10.02
N LEU A 281 17.89 -2.14 11.33
CA LEU A 281 16.72 -2.38 12.19
C LEU A 281 16.42 -1.17 13.08
N LEU A 282 15.27 -0.56 12.85
CA LEU A 282 14.72 0.52 13.67
C LEU A 282 13.66 -0.04 14.62
N TYR A 283 13.63 0.47 15.86
CA TYR A 283 12.63 0.04 16.84
C TYR A 283 12.22 1.16 17.78
N SER A 284 10.91 1.21 18.10
CA SER A 284 10.37 2.15 19.07
C SER A 284 10.78 1.78 20.49
N ILE A 285 11.21 2.77 21.28
CA ILE A 285 11.71 2.59 22.64
C ILE A 285 10.86 3.38 23.65
N ASN A 286 10.61 2.76 24.79
CA ASN A 286 9.95 3.39 25.93
C ASN A 286 10.98 3.73 27.03
N LEU A 287 11.14 5.02 27.33
CA LEU A 287 12.09 5.52 28.33
C LEU A 287 11.39 6.00 29.63
N GLY A 288 10.07 5.88 29.73
CA GLY A 288 9.27 6.30 30.87
C GLY A 288 8.47 7.59 30.61
N PRO A 289 9.02 8.80 30.89
CA PRO A 289 8.31 10.07 30.67
C PRO A 289 8.38 10.56 29.21
N THR A 290 9.18 9.89 28.38
CA THR A 290 9.40 10.18 26.95
C THR A 290 9.58 8.87 26.20
N THR A 291 9.31 8.90 24.90
CA THR A 291 9.50 7.77 23.99
C THR A 291 10.29 8.20 22.75
N GLY A 292 10.66 7.25 21.90
CA GLY A 292 11.43 7.54 20.69
C GLY A 292 11.76 6.27 19.93
N PHE A 293 12.91 6.23 19.27
CA PHE A 293 13.42 5.05 18.59
C PHE A 293 14.93 4.86 18.79
N SER A 294 15.42 3.66 18.49
CA SER A 294 16.82 3.36 18.23
C SER A 294 16.97 2.88 16.79
N VAL A 295 18.21 2.93 16.29
CA VAL A 295 18.60 2.46 14.96
C VAL A 295 19.79 1.55 15.18
N LYS A 296 19.67 0.29 14.78
CA LYS A 296 20.79 -0.65 14.77
C LYS A 296 21.25 -0.82 13.32
N LEU A 297 22.46 -0.33 13.04
CA LEU A 297 23.10 -0.47 11.75
C LEU A 297 23.42 -1.94 11.46
N GLY A 298 22.93 -2.46 10.33
CA GLY A 298 23.04 -3.85 9.89
C GLY A 298 22.65 -4.90 10.92
N PHE A 299 22.62 -6.18 10.52
CA PHE A 299 22.24 -7.22 11.47
C PHE A 299 23.29 -7.45 12.59
N GLU A 300 24.60 -7.30 12.33
CA GLU A 300 25.68 -7.46 13.33
C GLU A 300 26.33 -6.12 13.78
N GLY A 301 25.96 -4.98 13.19
CA GLY A 301 26.54 -3.66 13.52
C GLY A 301 25.97 -2.96 14.77
N ALA A 302 26.19 -1.65 14.85
CA ALA A 302 26.06 -0.86 16.08
C ALA A 302 24.68 -0.20 16.29
N ASP A 303 24.22 -0.08 17.54
CA ASP A 303 23.07 0.77 17.91
C ASP A 303 23.53 2.23 18.06
N LEU A 304 22.84 3.14 17.36
CA LEU A 304 23.13 4.57 17.28
C LEU A 304 22.25 5.44 18.20
N GLY A 305 21.19 4.87 18.79
CA GLY A 305 20.24 5.62 19.59
C GLY A 305 20.67 5.84 21.05
N PRO A 306 19.75 6.33 21.93
CA PRO A 306 18.33 6.58 21.69
C PRO A 306 18.03 7.96 21.06
N PHE A 307 17.23 7.99 19.98
CA PHE A 307 16.67 9.21 19.39
C PHE A 307 15.34 9.56 20.05
N THR A 308 15.23 10.73 20.69
CA THR A 308 14.10 11.06 21.59
C THR A 308 13.05 11.98 20.96
N SER A 309 11.79 11.51 20.95
CA SER A 309 10.64 12.24 20.44
C SER A 309 10.09 13.27 21.45
N ASN A 310 9.04 13.99 21.07
CA ASN A 310 8.21 14.75 22.03
C ASN A 310 7.12 13.87 22.67
N ALA A 311 6.90 12.67 22.15
CA ALA A 311 5.74 11.84 22.45
C ALA A 311 5.81 11.24 23.86
N SER A 312 4.70 11.40 24.58
CA SER A 312 4.52 10.84 25.92
C SER A 312 4.30 9.32 25.91
N HIS A 313 3.93 8.74 24.76
CA HIS A 313 3.59 7.34 24.56
C HIS A 313 4.17 6.84 23.24
N ALA A 314 4.52 5.55 23.17
CA ALA A 314 5.18 4.97 22.01
C ALA A 314 4.21 4.88 20.81
N GLY A 315 4.44 5.73 19.81
CA GLY A 315 3.65 5.81 18.59
C GLY A 315 4.07 4.79 17.52
N ALA A 316 3.42 4.90 16.37
CA ALA A 316 3.85 4.23 15.15
C ALA A 316 5.08 4.95 14.56
N ILE A 317 5.85 4.21 13.76
CA ILE A 317 7.03 4.70 13.04
C ILE A 317 6.81 4.44 11.54
N ALA A 318 7.20 5.40 10.70
CA ALA A 318 7.41 5.17 9.27
C ALA A 318 8.80 5.66 8.84
N LEU A 319 9.28 5.08 7.75
CA LEU A 319 10.48 5.42 7.01
C LEU A 319 10.08 5.81 5.59
N GLY A 320 10.86 6.69 4.96
CA GLY A 320 10.69 7.05 3.55
C GLY A 320 11.55 8.25 3.13
N GLU A 321 11.71 8.43 1.82
CA GLU A 321 12.37 9.55 1.17
C GLU A 321 11.50 10.83 1.27
N PHE A 322 11.25 11.31 2.49
CA PHE A 322 10.42 12.48 2.77
C PHE A 322 11.18 13.80 2.51
N GLY A 323 11.69 13.99 1.29
CA GLY A 323 12.41 15.17 0.82
C GLY A 323 13.88 14.89 0.48
N ALA A 324 14.71 15.93 0.59
CA ALA A 324 16.16 15.84 0.37
C ALA A 324 16.94 16.04 1.69
N PRO A 325 18.07 15.35 1.93
CA PRO A 325 18.78 14.40 1.06
C PRO A 325 18.03 13.07 0.84
N PRO A 326 18.42 12.26 -0.18
CA PRO A 326 17.80 10.98 -0.50
C PRO A 326 18.29 9.87 0.43
N TRP A 327 18.03 10.04 1.72
CA TRP A 327 18.20 9.02 2.76
C TRP A 327 16.86 8.91 3.51
N PRO A 328 16.38 7.71 3.86
CA PRO A 328 15.10 7.59 4.53
C PRO A 328 15.06 8.37 5.85
N ASN A 329 14.09 9.28 5.93
CA ASN A 329 13.76 10.08 7.10
C ASN A 329 12.78 9.30 7.99
N VAL A 330 12.84 9.52 9.30
CA VAL A 330 11.94 8.84 10.25
C VAL A 330 10.79 9.75 10.65
N VAL A 331 9.56 9.24 10.56
CA VAL A 331 8.35 9.92 11.04
C VAL A 331 7.75 9.13 12.19
N TYR A 332 7.47 9.83 13.30
CA TYR A 332 7.07 9.24 14.58
C TYR A 332 5.77 9.89 15.06
N SER A 333 4.73 9.12 15.37
CA SER A 333 3.47 9.69 15.90
C SER A 333 3.52 9.95 17.41
N ASP A 334 2.83 11.01 17.87
CA ASP A 334 2.35 11.13 19.25
C ASP A 334 0.82 10.90 19.26
N PRO A 335 0.34 9.69 19.59
CA PRO A 335 -1.08 9.37 19.60
C PRO A 335 -1.91 10.13 20.67
N ILE A 336 -1.27 10.86 21.59
CA ILE A 336 -1.95 11.70 22.60
C ILE A 336 -1.76 13.19 22.31
N GLY A 337 -0.59 13.57 21.79
CA GLY A 337 -0.34 14.91 21.25
C GLY A 337 -1.12 15.21 19.97
N ASN A 338 -1.59 14.17 19.26
CA ASN A 338 -2.25 14.23 17.95
C ASN A 338 -1.34 14.92 16.91
N THR A 339 -0.06 14.54 16.89
CA THR A 339 0.94 15.12 15.99
C THR A 339 1.90 14.07 15.43
N LEU A 340 2.56 14.40 14.33
CA LEU A 340 3.74 13.71 13.83
C LEU A 340 5.00 14.53 14.12
N GLN A 341 6.06 13.86 14.58
CA GLN A 341 7.41 14.39 14.72
C GLN A 341 8.29 13.80 13.60
N VAL A 342 8.93 14.68 12.84
CA VAL A 342 9.90 14.30 11.80
C VAL A 342 11.30 14.27 12.40
N PHE A 343 12.10 13.29 11.97
CA PHE A 343 13.53 13.18 12.23
C PHE A 343 14.24 13.08 10.89
N ASP A 344 15.01 14.12 10.57
CA ASP A 344 15.78 14.23 9.35
C ASP A 344 17.02 13.32 9.44
N ASN A 345 17.24 12.48 8.44
CA ASN A 345 18.49 11.73 8.29
C ASN A 345 19.62 12.66 7.81
N LYS A 346 20.77 12.61 8.48
CA LYS A 346 21.97 13.41 8.16
C LYS A 346 23.09 12.55 7.54
N GLY A 347 22.80 11.28 7.23
CA GLY A 347 23.71 10.28 6.68
C GLY A 347 24.35 9.41 7.77
N GLY A 348 24.68 8.16 7.45
CA GLY A 348 25.30 7.23 8.39
C GLY A 348 24.40 6.85 9.58
N GLY A 349 23.10 6.67 9.33
CA GLY A 349 22.07 6.42 10.36
C GLY A 349 21.90 7.52 11.41
N GLN A 350 22.46 8.73 11.20
CA GLN A 350 22.39 9.82 12.18
C GLN A 350 21.15 10.70 11.99
N PHE A 351 20.21 10.63 12.92
CA PHE A 351 18.96 11.39 12.87
C PHE A 351 18.99 12.67 13.73
N GLU A 352 18.62 13.81 13.14
CA GLU A 352 18.34 15.05 13.86
C GLU A 352 16.84 15.32 13.87
N LYS A 353 16.30 15.64 15.04
CA LYS A 353 14.87 15.95 15.22
C LYS A 353 14.54 17.29 14.55
N SER A 354 13.61 17.27 13.58
CA SER A 354 13.14 18.49 12.93
C SER A 354 12.47 19.44 13.93
N SER A 355 12.61 20.74 13.70
CA SER A 355 11.90 21.76 14.48
C SER A 355 10.40 21.79 14.21
N ASP A 356 9.96 21.20 13.10
CA ASP A 356 8.55 21.11 12.75
C ASP A 356 7.86 19.97 13.52
N THR A 357 6.61 20.20 13.89
CA THR A 357 5.69 19.22 14.46
C THR A 357 4.37 19.42 13.75
N ILE A 358 3.76 18.35 13.26
CA ILE A 358 2.69 18.40 12.26
C ILE A 358 1.40 17.92 12.91
N ASP A 359 0.34 18.73 12.85
CA ASP A 359 -0.99 18.35 13.36
C ASP A 359 -1.56 17.16 12.57
N ALA A 360 -2.07 16.15 13.28
CA ALA A 360 -2.55 14.89 12.72
C ALA A 360 -3.90 14.47 13.33
N GLU A 361 -4.60 13.56 12.66
CA GLU A 361 -5.85 12.99 13.18
C GLU A 361 -5.63 12.28 14.56
N PRO A 362 -6.57 12.36 15.51
CA PRO A 362 -6.32 11.90 16.88
C PRO A 362 -6.11 10.39 17.02
N GLY A 363 -5.18 9.97 17.88
CA GLY A 363 -5.01 8.56 18.25
C GLY A 363 -4.35 7.66 17.19
N MET A 364 -3.52 8.25 16.32
CA MET A 364 -2.74 7.58 15.26
C MET A 364 -2.28 6.14 15.55
N LEU A 365 -2.70 5.19 14.70
CA LEU A 365 -2.53 3.74 14.88
C LEU A 365 -1.42 3.12 14.01
N ARG A 366 -1.25 3.62 12.77
CA ARG A 366 -0.23 3.19 11.80
C ARG A 366 0.32 4.37 11.01
N LEU A 367 1.56 4.24 10.58
CA LEU A 367 2.20 5.09 9.58
C LEU A 367 2.87 4.19 8.53
N LEU A 368 2.89 4.61 7.26
CA LEU A 368 3.72 4.05 6.18
C LEU A 368 4.36 5.20 5.42
N GLY A 369 5.52 4.98 4.80
CA GLY A 369 6.01 5.78 3.67
C GLY A 369 5.70 5.07 2.36
N ALA A 370 5.24 5.79 1.34
CA ALA A 370 4.93 5.23 0.02
C ALA A 370 4.96 6.28 -1.11
N ARG A 371 5.43 5.88 -2.30
CA ARG A 371 5.30 6.64 -3.55
C ARG A 371 3.88 6.54 -4.13
N ILE A 372 2.97 7.40 -3.66
CA ILE A 372 1.58 7.44 -4.17
C ILE A 372 1.49 8.42 -5.35
N ASN A 373 2.00 9.63 -5.16
CA ASN A 373 2.18 10.63 -6.20
C ASN A 373 3.28 10.24 -7.21
N THR A 374 3.36 10.98 -8.33
CA THR A 374 4.38 10.79 -9.37
C THR A 374 5.53 11.80 -9.28
N ASP A 375 5.81 12.33 -8.08
CA ASP A 375 7.08 13.00 -7.80
C ASP A 375 7.97 12.06 -6.98
N ASP A 376 9.28 12.26 -7.07
CA ASP A 376 10.30 11.37 -6.46
C ASP A 376 10.46 11.63 -4.96
N VAL A 377 9.34 11.70 -4.24
CA VAL A 377 9.28 12.00 -2.81
C VAL A 377 8.15 11.20 -2.17
N ASP A 378 8.45 10.49 -1.10
CA ASP A 378 7.45 9.63 -0.46
C ASP A 378 6.36 10.46 0.22
N ASN A 379 5.15 9.90 0.24
CA ASN A 379 4.03 10.39 1.02
C ASN A 379 3.89 9.56 2.30
N ILE A 380 3.40 10.19 3.38
CA ILE A 380 3.15 9.49 4.65
C ILE A 380 1.67 9.10 4.68
N VAL A 381 1.40 7.80 4.69
CA VAL A 381 0.06 7.25 4.90
C VAL A 381 -0.17 7.09 6.39
N ALA A 382 -1.22 7.69 6.91
CA ALA A 382 -1.51 7.75 8.33
C ALA A 382 -2.91 7.23 8.63
N LEU A 383 -3.01 6.04 9.22
CA LEU A 383 -4.28 5.49 9.70
C LEU A 383 -4.56 5.94 11.14
N ALA A 384 -5.56 6.79 11.30
CA ALA A 384 -6.19 7.10 12.58
C ALA A 384 -7.40 6.19 12.83
N PRO A 385 -7.99 6.17 14.04
CA PRO A 385 -9.10 5.28 14.36
C PRO A 385 -10.37 5.51 13.52
N ALA A 386 -10.57 6.69 12.91
CA ALA A 386 -11.78 7.03 12.16
C ALA A 386 -11.54 7.55 10.72
N ALA A 387 -10.27 7.76 10.35
CA ALA A 387 -9.88 8.36 9.08
C ALA A 387 -8.52 7.86 8.60
N LEU A 388 -8.34 7.86 7.28
CA LEU A 388 -7.06 7.75 6.60
C LEU A 388 -6.62 9.16 6.18
N GLN A 389 -5.46 9.59 6.65
CA GLN A 389 -4.86 10.88 6.30
C GLN A 389 -3.58 10.64 5.48
N ILE A 390 -3.36 11.44 4.44
CA ILE A 390 -2.11 11.45 3.66
C ILE A 390 -1.39 12.76 3.95
N PHE A 391 -0.06 12.71 4.14
CA PHE A 391 0.81 13.87 4.19
C PHE A 391 1.79 13.84 3.02
N THR A 392 2.02 15.01 2.41
CA THR A 392 2.89 15.17 1.23
C THR A 392 4.04 16.11 1.54
N TYR A 393 5.09 16.08 0.72
CA TYR A 393 6.22 17.01 0.85
C TYR A 393 6.03 18.22 -0.07
N SER A 394 6.10 19.44 0.47
CA SER A 394 5.94 20.68 -0.28
C SER A 394 6.73 21.83 0.34
N ASP A 395 7.29 22.72 -0.50
CA ASP A 395 8.11 23.88 -0.09
C ASP A 395 9.23 23.56 0.94
N GLY A 396 9.77 22.33 0.91
CA GLY A 396 10.83 21.88 1.81
C GLY A 396 10.36 21.35 3.17
N LYS A 397 9.07 21.06 3.34
CA LYS A 397 8.46 20.53 4.57
C LYS A 397 7.42 19.46 4.26
N ILE A 398 7.14 18.58 5.21
CA ILE A 398 5.94 17.73 5.17
C ILE A 398 4.72 18.60 5.57
N VAL A 399 3.63 18.48 4.82
CA VAL A 399 2.35 19.17 5.03
C VAL A 399 1.18 18.20 5.03
N SER A 400 0.07 18.56 5.69
CA SER A 400 -1.15 17.77 5.67
C SER A 400 -1.84 17.84 4.30
N GLY A 401 -2.08 16.66 3.71
CA GLY A 401 -2.83 16.47 2.47
C GLY A 401 -4.27 16.02 2.74
N PRO A 402 -4.88 15.21 1.85
CA PRO A 402 -6.26 14.77 2.00
C PRO A 402 -6.46 13.85 3.22
N SER A 403 -7.66 13.92 3.81
CA SER A 403 -8.15 13.01 4.85
C SER A 403 -9.50 12.45 4.42
N ARG A 404 -9.68 11.13 4.50
CA ARG A 404 -10.94 10.43 4.15
C ARG A 404 -11.42 9.59 5.35
N ASN A 405 -12.68 9.77 5.72
CA ASN A 405 -13.34 8.95 6.74
C ASN A 405 -13.83 7.63 6.15
N PHE A 406 -13.97 6.61 6.98
CA PHE A 406 -14.56 5.30 6.67
C PHE A 406 -15.57 4.89 7.76
N ALA A 407 -16.31 3.79 7.60
CA ALA A 407 -17.13 3.25 8.67
C ALA A 407 -16.33 2.35 9.62
N GLY A 408 -16.81 2.21 10.87
CA GLY A 408 -16.14 1.41 11.89
C GLY A 408 -14.91 2.10 12.49
N THR A 409 -13.95 1.30 12.94
CA THR A 409 -12.66 1.76 13.46
C THR A 409 -11.52 1.18 12.62
N GLY A 410 -10.52 1.99 12.25
CA GLY A 410 -9.32 1.53 11.54
C GLY A 410 -8.50 0.52 12.36
N ILE A 411 -7.93 -0.48 11.69
CA ILE A 411 -7.14 -1.57 12.30
C ILE A 411 -5.71 -1.58 11.74
N ASP A 412 -5.57 -1.72 10.42
CA ASP A 412 -4.28 -1.75 9.71
C ASP A 412 -4.45 -1.17 8.29
N VAL A 413 -3.36 -0.71 7.68
CA VAL A 413 -3.33 -0.14 6.32
C VAL A 413 -2.13 -0.69 5.57
N GLN A 414 -2.29 -0.94 4.27
CA GLN A 414 -1.27 -1.44 3.36
C GLN A 414 -1.39 -0.76 1.99
N VAL A 415 -0.39 -0.98 1.15
CA VAL A 415 -0.26 -0.41 -0.21
C VAL A 415 -0.17 -1.54 -1.23
N GLY A 416 -0.61 -1.30 -2.47
CA GLY A 416 -0.55 -2.27 -3.56
C GLY A 416 -0.98 -1.69 -4.91
N GLN A 417 -0.89 -2.47 -5.98
CA GLN A 417 -1.49 -2.17 -7.29
C GLN A 417 -2.87 -2.83 -7.35
N LEU A 418 -3.91 -2.10 -6.99
CA LEU A 418 -5.28 -2.64 -6.90
C LEU A 418 -6.12 -2.29 -8.13
N GLY A 419 -5.81 -1.21 -8.84
CA GLY A 419 -6.58 -0.68 -9.97
C GLY A 419 -5.98 -0.92 -11.38
N GLY A 420 -5.02 -1.83 -11.55
CA GLY A 420 -4.52 -2.25 -12.87
C GLY A 420 -3.77 -1.20 -13.71
N ASP A 421 -3.52 0.01 -13.21
CA ASP A 421 -2.88 1.11 -13.97
C ASP A 421 -1.39 1.32 -13.66
N GLY A 422 -0.82 0.52 -12.75
CA GLY A 422 0.58 0.59 -12.34
C GLY A 422 0.90 1.67 -11.30
N ARG A 423 -0.11 2.22 -10.61
CA ARG A 423 0.07 3.11 -9.45
C ARG A 423 0.03 2.36 -8.13
N VAL A 424 0.48 3.05 -7.08
CA VAL A 424 0.30 2.62 -5.70
C VAL A 424 -1.04 3.12 -5.18
N ASP A 425 -1.93 2.16 -4.94
CA ASP A 425 -3.22 2.29 -4.28
C ASP A 425 -3.10 1.96 -2.78
N LEU A 426 -4.16 2.22 -2.00
CA LEU A 426 -4.20 1.95 -0.56
C LEU A 426 -5.37 1.02 -0.20
N ALA A 427 -5.11 0.04 0.65
CA ALA A 427 -6.14 -0.79 1.28
C ALA A 427 -6.15 -0.57 2.81
N VAL A 428 -7.33 -0.39 3.39
CA VAL A 428 -7.53 -0.11 4.81
C VAL A 428 -8.48 -1.12 5.44
N LEU A 429 -7.97 -1.93 6.36
CA LEU A 429 -8.79 -2.81 7.19
C LEU A 429 -9.44 -2.01 8.32
N THR A 430 -10.75 -2.11 8.44
CA THR A 430 -11.56 -1.52 9.51
C THR A 430 -12.43 -2.58 10.18
N THR A 431 -13.00 -2.26 11.35
CA THR A 431 -14.03 -3.11 11.99
C THR A 431 -15.33 -3.23 11.17
N ALA A 432 -15.48 -2.50 10.06
CA ALA A 432 -16.60 -2.60 9.14
C ALA A 432 -16.28 -3.40 7.86
N GLY A 433 -15.03 -3.81 7.65
CA GLY A 433 -14.54 -4.44 6.43
C GLY A 433 -13.29 -3.74 5.87
N VAL A 434 -12.80 -4.19 4.72
CA VAL A 434 -11.68 -3.56 3.99
C VAL A 434 -12.22 -2.54 3.01
N TYR A 435 -11.67 -1.33 3.04
CA TYR A 435 -11.91 -0.27 2.05
C TYR A 435 -10.67 -0.14 1.15
N THR A 436 -10.85 0.11 -0.14
CA THR A 436 -9.73 0.38 -1.07
C THR A 436 -9.85 1.78 -1.69
N LEU A 437 -8.70 2.45 -1.86
CA LEU A 437 -8.59 3.78 -2.44
C LEU A 437 -7.71 3.69 -3.68
N ILE A 438 -8.35 3.78 -4.85
CA ILE A 438 -7.65 3.75 -6.13
C ILE A 438 -7.16 5.15 -6.48
N ASN A 439 -5.86 5.23 -6.77
CA ASN A 439 -5.08 6.40 -7.10
C ASN A 439 -5.30 6.75 -8.58
N GLN A 440 -6.03 7.83 -8.86
CA GLN A 440 -6.32 8.23 -10.24
C GLN A 440 -5.36 9.32 -10.72
N ALA A 441 -5.04 9.31 -12.01
CA ALA A 441 -4.04 10.16 -12.63
C ALA A 441 -4.40 11.67 -12.61
N GLY A 442 -4.23 12.33 -11.46
CA GLY A 442 -4.35 13.78 -11.29
C GLY A 442 -5.17 14.27 -10.09
N GLU A 443 -5.54 13.42 -9.13
CA GLU A 443 -6.25 13.80 -7.89
C GLU A 443 -5.40 13.58 -6.60
#